data_AF-X1MKZ7-F1
#
_entry.id   AF-X1MKZ7-F1
#
_cell.length_a   1.000
_cell.length_b   1.000
_cell.length_c   1.000
_cell.angle_alpha   90.00
_cell.angle_beta   90.00
_cell.angle_gamma   90.00
#
_symmetry.space_group_name_H-M   'P 1'
#
loop_
_entity.id
_entity.type
_entity.pdbx_description
1 polymer ?
#
loop_
_entity_poly.entity_id
_entity_poly.type
_entity_poly.pdbx_seq_one_letter_code
_entity_poly.pdbx_strand_id
1 'polypeptide(L)'
;IVTRLVRQYDHGLFVFSNLEESHWHLVNVKLDSRRHNRLVLRRIAIGPEEQLRTAIERVSLLKVVEDSWLGLEVELKHEEAFDVEKVTDQFYWDYKGILGAQVESQEQTPGCQRSSPSG
;
A
#
# COMPACT_ATOMS: atom_id res chain seq x y z
N ILE A 1 19.84 -0.25 13.83
CA ILE A 1 20.02 -1.64 13.31
C ILE A 1 20.04 -1.64 11.79
N VAL A 2 18.96 -1.21 11.12
CA VAL A 2 18.86 -1.13 9.64
C VAL A 2 20.04 -0.37 9.00
N THR A 3 20.42 0.80 9.53
CA THR A 3 21.55 1.60 9.01
C THR A 3 22.91 0.90 9.04
N ARG A 4 23.08 -0.13 9.88
CA ARG A 4 24.31 -0.94 9.92
C ARG A 4 24.27 -2.09 8.91
N LEU A 5 23.10 -2.68 8.68
CA LEU A 5 22.89 -3.79 7.74
C LEU A 5 23.04 -3.35 6.28
N VAL A 6 22.59 -2.13 5.97
CA VAL A 6 22.59 -1.58 4.61
C VAL A 6 24.00 -1.30 4.09
N ARG A 7 24.99 -1.12 4.97
CA ARG A 7 26.39 -0.96 4.57
C ARG A 7 27.00 -2.24 3.97
N GLN A 8 26.32 -3.37 4.12
CA GLN A 8 26.80 -4.69 3.72
C GLN A 8 25.96 -5.28 2.57
N TYR A 9 24.74 -4.79 2.39
CA TYR A 9 23.82 -5.21 1.33
C TYR A 9 23.10 -3.96 0.80
N ASP A 10 23.55 -3.45 -0.34
CA ASP A 10 23.03 -2.21 -0.95
C ASP A 10 21.59 -2.36 -1.46
N HIS A 11 21.15 -3.61 -1.66
CA HIS A 11 19.80 -3.99 -2.07
C HIS A 11 19.34 -5.13 -1.17
N GLY A 12 18.26 -4.92 -0.42
CA GLY A 12 17.79 -5.94 0.51
C GLY A 12 16.43 -5.62 1.15
N LEU A 13 15.62 -6.67 1.26
CA LEU A 13 14.42 -6.70 2.08
C LEU A 13 14.76 -7.32 3.43
N PHE A 14 14.55 -6.56 4.49
CA PHE A 14 14.77 -7.04 5.86
C PHE A 14 13.44 -7.31 6.54
N VAL A 15 13.34 -8.45 7.22
CA VAL A 15 12.18 -8.81 8.03
C VAL A 15 12.59 -8.78 9.50
N PHE A 16 11.88 -7.99 10.29
CA PHE A 16 12.09 -7.90 11.73
C PHE A 16 10.81 -8.32 12.45
N SER A 17 10.96 -9.09 13.53
CA SER A 17 9.87 -9.40 14.45
C SER A 17 10.24 -9.02 15.88
N ASN A 18 9.22 -8.84 16.72
CA ASN A 18 9.41 -8.88 18.18
C ASN A 18 9.59 -10.33 18.67
N LEU A 19 10.01 -10.49 19.91
CA LEU A 19 10.25 -11.82 20.51
C LEU A 19 9.01 -12.72 20.54
N GLU A 20 7.83 -12.11 20.60
CA GLU A 20 6.54 -12.81 20.65
C GLU A 20 5.95 -13.08 19.25
N GLU A 21 6.65 -12.66 18.18
CA GLU A 21 6.21 -12.81 16.79
C GLU A 21 4.82 -12.23 16.50
N SER A 22 4.37 -11.27 17.32
CA SER A 22 3.09 -10.58 17.16
C SER A 22 3.18 -9.33 16.30
N HIS A 23 4.38 -8.78 16.13
CA HIS A 23 4.63 -7.57 15.34
C HIS A 23 5.76 -7.82 14.36
N TRP A 24 5.49 -7.58 13.08
CA TRP A 24 6.43 -7.76 11.98
C TRP A 24 6.64 -6.46 11.21
N HIS A 25 7.88 -6.22 10.79
CA HIS A 25 8.26 -5.09 9.97
C HIS A 25 9.07 -5.58 8.79
N LEU A 26 8.50 -5.41 7.59
CA LEU A 26 9.20 -5.63 6.34
C LEU A 26 9.76 -4.28 5.91
N VAL A 27 11.08 -4.19 5.76
CA VAL A 27 11.77 -2.95 5.45
C VAL A 27 12.57 -3.13 4.17
N ASN A 28 12.12 -2.46 3.11
CA ASN A 28 12.87 -2.33 1.87
C ASN A 28 13.78 -1.11 1.97
N VAL A 29 15.08 -1.29 1.69
CA VAL A 29 16.06 -0.21 1.72
C VAL A 29 16.57 0.09 0.33
N LYS A 30 16.56 1.38 -0.01
CA LYS A 30 17.07 1.89 -1.27
C LYS A 30 18.10 2.99 -1.02
N LEU A 31 19.23 2.93 -1.70
CA LEU A 31 20.19 4.04 -1.74
C LEU A 31 19.68 5.13 -2.71
N ASP A 32 19.69 6.38 -2.26
CA ASP A 32 19.29 7.52 -3.10
C ASP A 32 20.37 7.79 -4.17
N SER A 33 20.03 7.53 -5.43
CA SER A 33 20.92 7.72 -6.58
C SER A 33 21.26 9.20 -6.85
N ARG A 34 20.47 10.15 -6.34
CA ARG A 34 20.74 11.60 -6.47
C ARG A 34 21.63 12.12 -5.35
N ARG A 35 21.62 11.46 -4.20
CA ARG A 35 22.41 11.81 -3.01
C ARG A 35 23.01 10.53 -2.45
N HIS A 36 24.20 10.17 -2.93
CA HIS A 36 24.98 8.95 -2.63
C HIS A 36 25.21 8.60 -1.14
N ASN A 37 24.62 9.33 -0.20
CA ASN A 37 24.72 9.12 1.24
C ASN A 37 23.35 9.14 1.96
N ARG A 38 22.23 9.17 1.23
CA ARG A 38 20.88 9.14 1.80
C ARG A 38 20.25 7.78 1.55
N LEU A 39 19.74 7.17 2.62
CA LEU A 39 18.94 5.95 2.55
C LEU A 39 17.46 6.31 2.54
N VAL A 40 16.72 5.70 1.62
CA VAL A 40 15.26 5.69 1.59
C VAL A 40 14.81 4.37 2.19
N LEU A 41 14.12 4.46 3.32
CA LEU A 41 13.56 3.30 4.02
C LEU A 41 12.06 3.27 3.76
N ARG A 42 11.55 2.14 3.26
CA ARG A 42 10.13 1.88 3.07
C ARG A 42 9.73 0.71 3.96
N ARG A 43 8.70 0.89 4.78
CA ARG A 43 8.29 -0.09 5.81
C ARG A 43 6.83 -0.50 5.63
N ILE A 44 6.58 -1.80 5.63
CA ILE A 44 5.25 -2.39 5.84
C ILE A 44 5.23 -2.93 7.27
N ALA A 45 4.26 -2.48 8.07
CA ALA A 45 4.02 -2.98 9.41
C ALA A 45 2.88 -4.00 9.40
N ILE A 46 3.05 -5.10 10.12
CA ILE A 46 2.03 -6.12 10.32
C ILE A 46 1.93 -6.34 11.81
N GLY A 47 0.73 -6.23 12.35
CA GLY A 47 0.46 -6.41 13.77
C GLY A 47 -1.05 -6.45 14.02
N PRO A 48 -1.46 -6.80 15.25
CA PRO A 48 -2.86 -6.94 15.62
C PRO A 48 -3.69 -5.66 15.43
N GLU A 49 -3.06 -4.49 15.55
CA GLU A 49 -3.69 -3.17 15.43
C GLU A 49 -3.56 -2.55 14.02
N GLU A 50 -2.86 -3.20 13.10
CA GLU A 50 -2.58 -2.64 11.76
C GLU A 50 -3.65 -3.04 10.74
N GLN A 51 -3.95 -2.15 9.79
CA GLN A 51 -4.86 -2.48 8.69
C GLN A 51 -4.18 -3.41 7.69
N LEU A 52 -4.45 -4.71 7.83
CA LEU A 52 -3.76 -5.76 7.08
C LEU A 52 -4.08 -5.80 5.59
N ARG A 53 -5.17 -5.17 5.13
CA ARG A 53 -5.59 -5.24 3.71
C ARG A 53 -4.46 -4.81 2.77
N THR A 54 -3.92 -3.61 2.99
CA THR A 54 -2.80 -3.10 2.19
C THR A 54 -1.56 -3.96 2.40
N ALA A 55 -1.24 -4.37 3.63
CA ALA A 55 -0.07 -5.20 3.88
C ALA A 55 -0.13 -6.54 3.09
N ILE A 56 -1.29 -7.20 3.07
CA ILE A 56 -1.53 -8.45 2.33
C ILE A 56 -1.38 -8.22 0.82
N GLU A 57 -2.02 -7.19 0.28
CA GLU A 57 -1.94 -6.86 -1.15
C GLU A 57 -0.49 -6.61 -1.58
N ARG A 58 0.27 -5.86 -0.78
CA ARG A 58 1.66 -5.50 -1.08
C ARG A 58 2.62 -6.67 -0.91
N VAL A 59 2.47 -7.48 0.14
CA VAL A 59 3.27 -8.70 0.32
C VAL A 59 2.98 -9.72 -0.77
N SER A 60 1.74 -9.81 -1.27
CA SER A 60 1.39 -10.70 -2.36
C SER A 60 2.13 -10.38 -3.67
N LEU A 61 2.54 -9.12 -3.87
CA LEU A 61 3.37 -8.70 -5.01
C LEU A 61 4.82 -9.20 -4.92
N LEU A 62 5.29 -9.57 -3.73
CA LEU A 62 6.63 -10.11 -3.50
C LEU A 62 6.76 -11.59 -3.84
N LYS A 63 5.68 -12.25 -4.26
CA LYS A 63 5.71 -13.65 -4.65
C LYS A 63 6.60 -13.82 -5.89
N VAL A 64 7.80 -14.35 -5.68
CA VAL A 64 8.68 -14.81 -6.76
C VAL A 64 8.14 -16.16 -7.22
N VAL A 65 7.69 -16.22 -8.48
CA VAL A 65 6.98 -17.39 -9.03
C VAL A 65 7.93 -18.32 -9.79
N GLU A 66 9.08 -17.81 -10.27
CA GLU A 66 10.01 -18.57 -11.09
C GLU A 66 11.45 -18.41 -10.60
N ASP A 67 12.18 -19.53 -10.52
CA ASP A 67 13.60 -19.56 -10.17
C ASP A 67 14.51 -18.94 -11.28
N SER A 68 13.92 -18.56 -12.41
CA SER A 68 14.59 -17.98 -13.58
C SER A 68 14.84 -16.48 -13.46
N TRP A 69 14.28 -15.81 -12.45
CA TRP A 69 14.32 -14.36 -12.37
C TRP A 69 15.75 -13.84 -12.15
N LEU A 70 16.11 -12.84 -12.94
CA LEU A 70 17.33 -12.07 -12.76
C LEU A 70 17.19 -11.17 -11.52
N GLY A 71 18.31 -10.88 -10.84
CA GLY A 71 18.31 -10.04 -9.63
C GLY A 71 17.64 -8.67 -9.83
N LEU A 72 17.72 -8.10 -11.04
CA LEU A 72 17.04 -6.84 -11.38
C LEU A 72 15.50 -6.98 -11.42
N GLU A 73 14.98 -8.11 -11.87
CA GLU A 73 13.52 -8.35 -11.93
C GLU A 73 12.94 -8.46 -10.53
N VAL A 74 13.68 -9.15 -9.64
CA VAL A 74 13.39 -9.20 -8.22
C VAL A 74 13.39 -7.79 -7.63
N GLU A 75 14.41 -6.97 -7.93
CA GLU A 75 14.48 -5.59 -7.44
C GLU A 75 13.31 -4.71 -7.90
N LEU A 76 12.92 -4.80 -9.18
CA LEU A 76 11.77 -4.05 -9.72
C LEU A 76 10.47 -4.44 -9.02
N LYS A 77 10.29 -5.73 -8.70
CA LYS A 77 9.13 -6.20 -7.93
C LYS A 77 9.12 -5.68 -6.50
N HIS A 78 10.28 -5.59 -5.87
CA HIS A 78 10.41 -4.98 -4.54
C HIS A 78 10.13 -3.48 -4.57
N GLU A 79 10.58 -2.76 -5.60
CA GLU A 79 10.19 -1.36 -5.80
C GLU A 79 8.67 -1.23 -5.96
N GLU A 80 8.08 -2.05 -6.82
CA GLU A 80 6.64 -2.05 -7.07
C GLU A 80 5.82 -2.37 -5.83
N ALA A 81 6.27 -3.30 -4.98
CA ALA A 81 5.57 -3.75 -3.77
C ALA A 81 5.67 -2.76 -2.60
N PHE A 82 6.67 -1.87 -2.60
CA PHE A 82 6.89 -0.89 -1.52
C PHE A 82 6.58 0.56 -1.92
N ASP A 83 6.21 0.81 -3.18
CA ASP A 83 5.71 2.10 -3.66
C ASP A 83 4.44 2.58 -2.92
N VAL A 84 4.54 3.68 -2.18
CA VAL A 84 3.44 4.23 -1.38
C VAL A 84 2.48 5.07 -2.25
N GLU A 85 2.95 5.64 -3.36
CA GLU A 85 2.15 6.54 -4.19
C GLU A 85 0.99 5.77 -4.85
N LYS A 86 1.26 4.57 -5.39
CA LYS A 86 0.23 3.69 -5.95
C LYS A 86 -0.89 3.35 -4.95
N VAL A 87 -0.56 3.14 -3.68
CA VAL A 87 -1.55 2.83 -2.63
C VAL A 87 -2.43 4.05 -2.35
N THR A 88 -1.81 5.23 -2.34
CA THR A 88 -2.49 6.49 -2.02
C THR A 88 -3.43 6.91 -3.15
N ASP A 89 -3.02 6.71 -4.40
CA ASP A 89 -3.84 7.03 -5.57
C ASP A 89 -5.08 6.13 -5.65
N GLN A 90 -4.91 4.81 -5.52
CA GLN A 90 -6.04 3.88 -5.57
C GLN A 90 -7.04 4.18 -4.43
N PHE A 91 -6.53 4.40 -3.22
CA PHE A 91 -7.38 4.78 -2.09
C PHE A 91 -8.13 6.09 -2.34
N TYR A 92 -7.46 7.10 -2.89
CA TYR A 92 -8.08 8.38 -3.23
C TYR A 92 -9.21 8.22 -4.24
N TRP A 93 -9.00 7.45 -5.31
CA TRP A 93 -10.01 7.22 -6.34
C TRP A 93 -11.18 6.36 -5.84
N ASP A 94 -10.91 5.30 -5.09
CA ASP A 94 -11.93 4.46 -4.47
C ASP A 94 -12.81 5.28 -3.52
N TYR A 95 -12.18 6.10 -2.68
CA TYR A 95 -12.88 6.97 -1.74
C TYR A 95 -13.70 8.05 -2.45
N LYS A 96 -13.14 8.67 -3.50
CA LYS A 96 -13.86 9.65 -4.33
C LYS A 96 -15.10 9.03 -5.00
N GLY A 97 -15.01 7.78 -5.45
CA GLY A 97 -16.15 7.05 -6.02
C GLY A 97 -17.26 6.81 -5.01
N ILE A 98 -16.90 6.36 -3.79
CA ILE A 98 -17.87 6.12 -2.70
C ILE A 98 -18.57 7.43 -2.31
N LEU A 99 -17.80 8.50 -2.09
CA LEU A 99 -18.38 9.80 -1.75
C LEU A 99 -19.23 10.38 -2.87
N GLY A 100 -18.81 10.25 -4.13
CA GLY A 100 -19.57 10.69 -5.30
C GLY A 100 -20.92 10.00 -5.41
N ALA A 101 -20.95 8.68 -5.21
CA ALA A 101 -22.19 7.89 -5.25
C ALA A 101 -23.19 8.25 -4.13
N GLN A 102 -22.69 8.69 -2.97
CA GLN A 102 -23.55 9.15 -1.87
C GLN A 102 -24.17 10.53 -2.13
N VAL A 103 -23.51 11.40 -2.88
CA VAL A 103 -24.05 12.73 -3.23
C VAL A 103 -25.20 12.62 -4.23
N GLU A 104 -25.10 11.73 -5.22
CA GLU A 104 -26.18 11.50 -6.21
C GLU A 104 -27.44 10.85 -5.59
N SER A 105 -27.26 10.04 -4.54
CA SER A 105 -28.36 9.36 -3.86
C SER A 105 -29.22 10.29 -2.99
N GLN A 106 -28.77 11.51 -2.68
CA GLN A 106 -29.52 12.49 -1.88
C GLN A 106 -30.31 13.50 -2.71
N GLU A 107 -30.15 13.51 -4.04
CA GLU A 107 -30.86 14.44 -4.94
C GLU A 107 -32.19 13.87 -5.49
N GLN A 108 -32.53 12.61 -5.19
CA GLN A 108 -33.78 11.98 -5.63
C GLN A 108 -34.84 11.95 -4.52
N THR A 109 -35.37 13.12 -4.16
CA THR A 109 -36.71 13.22 -3.57
C THR A 109 -37.73 13.47 -4.69
N PRO A 110 -38.74 12.60 -4.90
CA PRO A 110 -39.71 12.75 -5.98
C PRO A 110 -40.68 13.88 -5.66
N GLY A 111 -40.88 14.77 -6.63
CA GLY A 111 -41.91 15.82 -6.60
C GLY A 111 -43.29 15.21 -6.38
N CYS A 112 -43.91 15.61 -5.27
CA CYS A 112 -45.23 15.21 -4.81
C CYS A 112 -46.30 15.34 -5.92
N GLN A 113 -46.96 14.22 -6.24
CA GLN A 113 -48.16 14.20 -7.08
C GLN A 113 -49.27 15.00 -6.38
N ARG A 114 -49.73 16.09 -7.00
CA ARG A 114 -50.98 16.75 -6.63
C ARG A 114 -52.12 16.03 -7.32
N SER A 115 -52.77 15.13 -6.58
CA SER A 115 -54.13 14.68 -6.88
C SER A 115 -55.10 15.85 -6.66
N SER A 116 -55.74 16.32 -7.73
CA SER A 116 -56.87 17.25 -7.67
C SER A 116 -58.12 16.50 -7.20
N PRO A 117 -58.91 17.02 -6.24
CA PRO A 117 -60.24 16.49 -5.97
C PRO A 117 -61.23 17.06 -6.99
N SER A 118 -62.06 16.18 -7.53
CA SER A 118 -63.26 16.52 -8.29
C SER A 118 -64.29 17.24 -7.41
N GLY A 119 -64.93 18.28 -7.95
CA GLY A 119 -66.02 19.03 -7.32
C GLY A 119 -66.29 20.33 -8.03
#